data_AF-A0A9E0ASV9-F1
#
_entry.id   AF-A0A9E0ASV9-F1
#
_cell.length_a   1.000
_cell.length_b   1.000
_cell.length_c   1.000
_cell.angle_alpha   90.00
_cell.angle_beta   90.00
_cell.angle_gamma   90.00
#
_symmetry.space_group_name_H-M   'P 1'
#
loop_
_entity.id
_entity.type
_entity.pdbx_description
1 polymer ?
#
loop_
_entity_poly.entity_id
_entity_poly.type
_entity_poly.pdbx_seq_one_letter_code
_entity_poly.pdbx_strand_id
1 'polypeptide(L)' 'MGQRSTPNSLELYLYACNETGLAESDRVQRAIDGDPLTADAYSEVLEVISALDATKIPGPSDALVSRILAVA' A
#
# COMPACT_ATOMS: atom_id res chain seq x y z
N MET A 1 -17.41 -21.79 8.18
CA MET A 1 -16.13 -21.08 8.01
C MET A 1 -15.76 -21.16 6.54
N GLY A 2 -16.04 -20.11 5.76
CA GLY A 2 -15.73 -20.11 4.32
C GLY A 2 -14.22 -20.00 4.12
N GLN A 3 -13.67 -20.80 3.21
CA GLN A 3 -12.29 -20.65 2.75
C GLN A 3 -12.09 -19.20 2.33
N ARG A 4 -11.19 -18.47 3.01
CA ARG A 4 -10.78 -17.14 2.59
C ARG A 4 -9.87 -17.33 1.38
N SER A 5 -10.32 -16.89 0.22
CA SER A 5 -9.53 -16.95 -1.01
C SER A 5 -8.33 -16.01 -0.91
N THR A 6 -7.19 -16.46 -1.43
CA THR A 6 -6.01 -15.63 -1.67
C THR A 6 -6.41 -14.42 -2.53
N PRO A 7 -6.01 -13.19 -2.18
CA PRO A 7 -6.30 -12.01 -2.99
C PRO A 7 -5.71 -12.15 -4.40
N ASN A 8 -6.46 -11.73 -5.40
CA ASN A 8 -5.93 -11.58 -6.76
C ASN A 8 -5.22 -10.23 -6.93
N SER A 9 -4.54 -10.05 -8.07
CA SER A 9 -3.76 -8.83 -8.35
C SER A 9 -4.59 -7.54 -8.35
N LEU A 10 -5.86 -7.59 -8.75
CA LEU A 10 -6.74 -6.41 -8.71
C LEU A 10 -7.06 -6.03 -7.26
N GLU A 11 -7.30 -7.00 -6.39
CA GLU A 11 -7.55 -6.75 -4.97
C GLU A 11 -6.33 -6.14 -4.28
N LEU A 12 -5.13 -6.64 -4.59
CA LEU A 12 -3.86 -6.07 -4.09
C LEU A 12 -3.65 -4.64 -4.59
N TYR A 13 -3.97 -4.36 -5.85
CA TYR A 13 -3.90 -3.01 -6.43
C TYR A 13 -4.88 -2.04 -5.75
N LEU A 14 -6.15 -2.42 -5.63
CA LEU A 14 -7.14 -1.59 -4.95
C LEU A 14 -6.78 -1.36 -3.48
N TYR A 15 -6.19 -2.36 -2.82
CA TYR A 15 -5.65 -2.21 -1.48
C TYR A 15 -4.52 -1.17 -1.44
N ALA A 16 -3.53 -1.26 -2.33
CA ALA A 16 -2.43 -0.30 -2.43
C ALA A 16 -2.90 1.14 -2.69
N CYS A 17 -3.95 1.32 -3.50
CA CYS A 17 -4.55 2.62 -3.79
C CYS A 17 -5.50 3.14 -2.69
N ASN A 18 -5.67 2.41 -1.59
CA ASN A 18 -6.68 2.70 -0.56
C ASN A 18 -8.13 2.74 -1.07
N GLU A 19 -8.44 2.01 -2.15
CA GLU A 19 -9.77 1.89 -2.76
C GLU A 19 -10.54 0.66 -2.24
N THR A 20 -10.20 0.17 -1.05
CA THR A 20 -10.85 -0.97 -0.40
C THR A 20 -11.57 -0.55 0.88
N GLY A 21 -12.71 -1.19 1.18
CA GLY A 21 -13.40 -1.00 2.44
C GLY A 21 -12.65 -1.66 3.60
N LEU A 22 -12.79 -1.13 4.81
CA LEU A 22 -12.04 -1.57 6.01
C LEU A 22 -12.02 -3.08 6.25
N ALA A 23 -13.16 -3.75 6.06
CA ALA A 23 -13.25 -5.20 6.26
C ALA A 23 -12.44 -6.00 5.22
N GLU A 24 -12.38 -5.52 3.98
CA GLU A 24 -11.60 -6.13 2.91
C GLU A 24 -10.12 -5.80 3.05
N SER A 25 -9.78 -4.57 3.46
CA SER A 25 -8.42 -4.16 3.80
C SER A 25 -7.82 -5.08 4.88
N ASP A 26 -8.58 -5.36 5.94
CA ASP A 26 -8.18 -6.27 7.02
C ASP A 26 -8.04 -7.73 6.56
N ARG A 27 -8.84 -8.17 5.57
CA ARG A 27 -8.65 -9.50 4.96
C ARG A 27 -7.38 -9.55 4.13
N VAL A 28 -7.16 -8.56 3.26
CA VAL A 28 -6.00 -8.48 2.36
C VAL A 28 -4.71 -8.35 3.15
N GLN A 29 -4.68 -7.49 4.18
CA GLN A 29 -3.52 -7.34 5.07
C GLN A 29 -3.14 -8.66 5.73
N ARG A 30 -4.11 -9.42 6.28
CA ARG A 30 -3.83 -10.74 6.85
C ARG A 30 -3.31 -11.75 5.84
N ALA A 31 -3.71 -11.65 4.57
CA ALA A 31 -3.19 -12.50 3.52
C ALA A 31 -1.75 -12.15 3.16
N ILE A 32 -1.42 -10.86 3.08
CA ILE A 32 -0.05 -10.35 2.90
C ILE A 32 0.85 -10.80 4.06
N ASP A 33 0.40 -10.64 5.30
CA ASP A 33 1.19 -11.02 6.48
C ASP A 33 1.36 -12.54 6.64
N GLY A 34 0.42 -13.31 6.08
CA GLY A 34 0.35 -14.77 6.26
C GLY A 34 1.02 -15.59 5.16
N ASP A 35 1.34 -15.01 4.01
CA ASP A 35 1.89 -15.72 2.85
C ASP A 35 2.97 -14.88 2.13
N PRO A 36 4.25 -15.32 2.15
CA PRO A 36 5.34 -14.63 1.47
C PRO A 36 5.10 -14.39 -0.02
N LEU A 37 4.44 -15.32 -0.73
CA LEU A 37 4.18 -15.15 -2.17
C LEU A 37 3.18 -14.02 -2.43
N THR A 38 2.19 -13.88 -1.55
CA THR A 38 1.23 -12.77 -1.60
C THR A 38 1.91 -11.44 -1.24
N ALA A 39 2.84 -11.45 -0.28
CA ALA A 39 3.63 -10.27 0.08
C ALA A 39 4.55 -9.80 -1.06
N ASP A 40 5.19 -10.73 -1.77
CA ASP A 40 6.02 -10.44 -2.94
C ASP A 40 5.18 -9.83 -4.06
N ALA A 41 4.03 -10.44 -4.38
CA ALA A 41 3.09 -9.91 -5.38
C ALA A 41 2.56 -8.50 -5.03
N TYR A 42 2.32 -8.24 -3.74
CA TYR A 42 1.94 -6.92 -3.27
C TYR A 42 3.08 -5.90 -3.40
N SER A 43 4.32 -6.32 -3.13
CA SER A 43 5.51 -5.47 -3.26
C SER A 43 5.72 -5.04 -4.72
N GLU A 44 5.54 -5.94 -5.69
CA GLU A 44 5.60 -5.61 -7.12
C GLU A 44 4.56 -4.53 -7.51
N VAL A 45 3.34 -4.61 -6.96
CA VAL A 45 2.31 -3.58 -7.17
C VAL A 45 2.75 -2.22 -6.63
N LEU A 46 3.35 -2.18 -5.42
CA LEU A 46 3.86 -0.94 -4.83
C LEU A 46 5.01 -0.33 -5.63
N GLU A 47 5.90 -1.17 -6.18
CA GLU A 47 6.99 -0.70 -7.05
C GLU A 47 6.46 0.01 -8.30
N VAL A 48 5.43 -0.55 -8.94
CA VAL A 48 4.80 0.06 -10.12
C VAL A 48 4.16 1.40 -9.77
N ILE A 49 3.41 1.47 -8.66
CA ILE A 49 2.78 2.72 -8.20
C ILE A 49 3.86 3.77 -7.89
N SER A 50 4.91 3.39 -7.14
CA SER A 50 6.01 4.30 -6.80
C SER A 50 6.74 4.81 -8.05
N ALA A 51 6.92 3.97 -9.07
CA ALA A 51 7.56 4.39 -10.33
C ALA A 51 6.72 5.44 -11.07
N LEU A 52 5.39 5.36 -10.99
CA LEU A 52 4.48 6.36 -11.56
C LEU A 52 4.52 7.67 -10.75
N ASP A 53 4.53 7.58 -9.42
CA ASP A 53 4.50 8.74 -8.52
C ASP A 53 5.81 9.56 -8.54
N ALA A 54 6.96 8.90 -8.70
CA ALA A 54 8.27 9.53 -8.76
C ALA A 54 8.41 10.59 -9.86
N THR A 55 7.49 10.62 -10.83
CA THR A 55 7.55 11.52 -11.98
C THR A 55 6.89 12.88 -11.79
N LYS A 56 6.17 13.17 -10.68
CA LYS A 56 5.21 14.30 -10.68
C LYS A 56 5.08 15.21 -9.46
N ILE A 57 5.88 15.10 -8.40
CA ILE A 57 5.62 15.88 -7.17
C ILE A 57 6.78 16.84 -6.86
N PRO A 58 6.55 18.18 -6.86
CA PRO A 58 7.48 19.12 -6.26
C PRO A 58 7.66 18.78 -4.77
N GLY A 59 8.90 18.78 -4.29
CA GLY A 59 9.20 18.44 -2.90
C GLY A 59 8.45 19.32 -1.87
N PRO A 60 8.35 18.86 -0.61
CA PRO A 60 7.70 19.62 0.45
C PRO A 60 8.41 20.96 0.70
N SER A 61 7.67 21.98 1.13
CA SER A 61 8.26 23.28 1.47
C SER A 61 9.17 23.19 2.71
N ASP A 62 10.25 23.98 2.76
CA ASP A 62 11.17 24.06 3.90
C ASP A 62 10.46 24.38 5.23
N ALA A 63 9.39 25.19 5.18
CA ALA A 63 8.58 25.51 6.34
C ALA A 63 7.87 24.28 6.94
N LEU A 64 7.40 23.37 6.09
CA LEU A 64 6.78 22.11 6.52
C LEU A 64 7.83 21.18 7.15
N VAL A 65 9.00 21.05 6.50
CA VAL A 65 10.11 20.24 7.01
C VAL A 65 10.55 20.74 8.38
N SER A 66 10.74 22.05 8.53
CA SER A 66 11.14 22.67 9.81
C SER A 66 10.13 22.40 10.93
N ARG A 67 8.82 22.44 10.63
CA ARG A 67 7.76 22.14 11.60
C ARG A 67 7.76 20.68 12.05
N ILE A 68 7.99 19.74 11.13
CA ILE A 68 8.04 18.31 11.46
C ILE A 68 9.26 18.02 12.35
N LEU A 69 10.43 18.54 11.97
CA LEU A 69 11.68 18.33 12.71
C LEU A 69 11.68 18.97 14.11
N ALA A 70 10.91 20.04 14.32
CA ALA A 70 10.78 20.64 15.64
C ALA A 70 9.93 19.81 16.63
N VAL A 71 9.16 18.82 16.13
CA VAL A 71 8.31 17.94 16.93
C VAL A 71 8.99 16.59 17.21
N ALA A 72 10.05 16.25 16.47
CA ALA A 72 10.85 15.02 16.63
C ALA A 72 11.92 15.19 17.72
#